data_AF-A0A1D6JMJ7-F1
#
_entry.id   AF-A0A1D6JMJ7-F1
#
_cell.length_a   1.000
_cell.length_b   1.000
_cell.length_c   1.000
_cell.angle_alpha   90.00
_cell.angle_beta   90.00
_cell.angle_gamma   90.00
#
_symmetry.space_group_name_H-M   'P 1'
#
loop_
_entity.id
_entity.type
_entity.pdbx_description
1 polymer ?
#
loop_
_entity_poly.entity_id
_entity_poly.type
_entity_poly.pdbx_seq_one_letter_code
_entity_poly.pdbx_strand_id
1 'polypeptide(L)'
;MLPCLMPINVPGTNYSKGLQARKKLVAMLRQMIADRRSSGCTRDDMLDALLSGNEGTRAKLSDDQIIDLLITLIYSGYETVSTTSMMAVKYLSDNPKALGQIRKEHLDIRKAKSPEDPLDWNDYKSMTFTKAIELPLHSTDASGSSTMYMV
;
A
#
# COMPACT_ATOMS: atom_id res chain seq x y z
N MET A 1 29.00 -1.54 1.63
CA MET A 1 27.68 -2.19 1.72
C MET A 1 27.80 -3.66 1.36
N LEU A 2 28.04 -4.54 2.34
CA LEU A 2 27.82 -6.02 2.30
C LEU A 2 28.33 -6.64 3.61
N PRO A 3 27.45 -6.96 4.58
CA PRO A 3 27.47 -8.28 5.20
C PRO A 3 26.08 -8.73 5.72
N CYS A 4 25.09 -8.94 4.83
CA CYS A 4 23.76 -9.47 5.22
C CYS A 4 23.42 -10.84 4.64
N LEU A 5 24.34 -11.50 3.94
CA LEU A 5 24.05 -12.74 3.20
C LEU A 5 24.06 -14.04 4.02
N MET A 6 24.48 -14.01 5.28
CA MET A 6 24.41 -15.21 6.13
C MET A 6 23.34 -15.06 7.21
N PRO A 7 22.32 -15.95 7.26
CA PRO A 7 21.23 -15.89 8.24
C PRO A 7 21.70 -16.39 9.61
N ILE A 8 22.65 -15.69 10.22
CA ILE A 8 23.16 -16.01 11.55
C ILE A 8 22.33 -15.20 12.56
N ASN A 9 21.57 -15.89 13.39
CA ASN A 9 20.75 -15.27 14.44
C ASN A 9 21.61 -14.84 15.65
N VAL A 10 22.47 -13.85 15.43
CA VAL A 10 23.27 -13.23 16.50
C VAL A 10 22.48 -12.06 17.10
N PRO A 11 22.34 -11.98 18.44
CA PRO A 11 21.70 -10.85 19.11
C PRO A 11 22.30 -9.50 18.67
N GLY A 12 21.43 -8.52 18.40
CA GLY A 12 21.84 -7.17 17.98
C GLY A 12 21.90 -6.94 16.47
N THR A 13 21.93 -7.99 15.64
CA THR A 13 21.92 -7.89 14.18
C THR A 13 20.54 -7.49 13.61
N ASN A 14 20.52 -6.93 12.40
CA ASN A 14 19.27 -6.65 11.68
C ASN A 14 18.44 -7.91 11.44
N TYR A 15 19.09 -9.05 11.18
CA TYR A 15 18.43 -10.34 11.02
C TYR A 15 17.69 -10.77 12.31
N SER A 16 18.37 -10.71 13.46
CA SER A 16 17.75 -11.03 14.75
C SER A 16 16.60 -10.08 15.11
N LYS A 17 16.75 -8.77 14.82
CA LYS A 17 15.68 -7.78 14.97
C LYS A 17 14.49 -8.08 14.07
N GLY A 18 14.72 -8.46 12.81
CA GLY A 18 13.68 -8.85 11.86
C GLY A 18 12.88 -10.07 12.33
N LEU A 19 13.55 -11.10 12.86
CA LEU A 19 12.88 -12.26 13.46
C LEU A 19 12.01 -11.87 14.67
N GLN A 20 12.50 -10.98 15.54
CA GLN A 20 11.71 -10.48 16.67
C GLN A 20 10.50 -9.66 16.21
N ALA A 21 10.65 -8.81 15.19
CA ALA A 21 9.57 -8.05 14.60
C ALA A 21 8.49 -8.97 14.00
N ARG A 22 8.89 -10.00 13.25
CA ARG A 22 7.97 -11.02 12.72
C ARG A 22 7.18 -11.72 13.84
N LYS A 23 7.85 -12.13 14.92
CA LYS A 23 7.17 -12.74 16.08
C LYS A 23 6.10 -11.82 16.68
N LYS A 24 6.41 -10.53 16.82
CA LYS A 24 5.44 -9.53 17.32
C LYS A 24 4.26 -9.34 16.36
N LEU A 25 4.52 -9.20 15.06
CA LEU A 25 3.47 -9.08 14.04
C LEU A 25 2.52 -10.26 14.04
N VAL A 26 3.07 -11.49 14.05
CA VAL A 26 2.27 -12.72 14.10
C VAL A 26 1.42 -12.76 15.37
N ALA A 27 1.98 -12.41 16.54
CA ALA A 27 1.23 -12.38 17.79
C ALA A 27 0.05 -11.38 17.75
N MET A 28 0.27 -10.17 17.22
CA MET A 28 -0.77 -9.15 17.08
C MET A 28 -1.88 -9.60 16.11
N LEU A 29 -1.51 -10.17 14.97
CA LEU A 29 -2.48 -10.63 13.97
C LEU A 29 -3.29 -11.84 14.48
N ARG A 30 -2.66 -12.76 15.22
CA ARG A 30 -3.38 -13.86 15.89
C ARG A 30 -4.42 -13.33 16.89
N GLN A 31 -4.04 -12.35 17.70
CA GLN A 31 -4.97 -11.73 18.63
C GLN A 31 -6.14 -11.07 17.89
N MET A 32 -5.86 -10.32 16.81
CA MET A 32 -6.89 -9.68 16.00
C MET A 32 -7.88 -10.69 15.38
N ILE A 33 -7.39 -11.84 14.90
CA ILE A 33 -8.23 -12.93 14.39
C ILE A 33 -9.12 -13.50 15.51
N ALA A 34 -8.54 -13.75 16.69
CA ALA A 34 -9.27 -14.28 17.84
C ALA A 34 -10.38 -13.30 18.30
N ASP A 35 -10.05 -12.01 18.41
CA ASP A 35 -10.98 -10.95 18.79
C ASP A 35 -12.12 -10.80 17.77
N ARG A 36 -11.80 -10.89 16.47
CA ARG A 36 -12.82 -10.82 15.42
C ARG A 36 -13.81 -11.96 15.52
N ARG A 37 -13.31 -13.20 15.69
CA ARG A 37 -14.15 -14.40 15.82
C ARG A 37 -14.99 -14.40 17.10
N SER A 38 -14.49 -13.84 18.20
CA SER A 38 -15.22 -13.77 19.47
C SER A 38 -16.24 -12.63 19.51
N SER A 39 -16.01 -11.54 18.76
CA SER A 39 -16.89 -10.37 18.77
C SER A 39 -18.28 -10.62 18.18
N GLY A 40 -18.43 -11.63 17.32
CA GLY A 40 -19.69 -11.90 16.60
C GLY A 40 -20.09 -10.83 15.59
N CYS A 41 -19.29 -9.77 15.42
CA CYS A 41 -19.53 -8.68 14.49
C CYS A 41 -18.81 -8.93 13.17
N THR A 42 -19.53 -8.83 12.06
CA THR A 42 -18.94 -8.73 10.73
C THR A 42 -18.60 -7.27 10.41
N ARG A 43 -17.49 -7.08 9.72
CA ARG A 43 -17.03 -5.83 9.13
C ARG A 43 -16.81 -6.06 7.64
N ASP A 44 -16.91 -5.00 6.89
CA ASP A 44 -16.64 -5.00 5.46
C ASP A 44 -15.16 -4.66 5.22
N ASP A 45 -14.27 -5.60 5.56
CA ASP A 45 -12.83 -5.45 5.36
C ASP A 45 -12.15 -6.74 4.89
N MET A 46 -10.90 -6.62 4.47
CA MET A 46 -10.15 -7.74 3.90
C MET A 46 -9.96 -8.88 4.90
N LEU A 47 -9.80 -8.59 6.20
CA LEU A 47 -9.64 -9.64 7.19
C LEU A 47 -10.93 -10.48 7.28
N ASP A 48 -12.10 -9.84 7.29
CA ASP A 48 -13.35 -10.57 7.26
C ASP A 48 -13.61 -11.29 5.95
N ALA A 49 -13.21 -10.72 4.81
CA ALA A 49 -13.25 -11.43 3.52
C ALA A 49 -12.40 -12.71 3.54
N LEU A 50 -11.23 -12.68 4.19
CA LEU A 50 -10.36 -13.86 4.34
C LEU A 50 -10.89 -14.87 5.36
N LEU A 51 -11.55 -14.40 6.43
CA LEU A 51 -12.14 -15.25 7.45
C LEU A 51 -13.47 -15.89 7.00
N SER A 52 -14.24 -15.19 6.18
CA SER A 52 -15.56 -15.59 5.70
C SER A 52 -15.53 -16.57 4.53
N GLY A 53 -14.35 -16.83 3.94
CA GLY A 53 -14.13 -17.63 2.73
C GLY A 53 -14.89 -18.96 2.71
N ASN A 54 -16.15 -18.89 2.28
CA ASN A 54 -17.07 -20.01 2.12
C ASN A 54 -18.27 -19.58 1.28
N GLU A 55 -18.07 -19.52 -0.03
CA GLU A 55 -19.14 -19.65 -1.02
C GLU A 55 -18.57 -20.52 -2.16
N GLY A 56 -18.67 -21.85 -2.00
CA GLY A 56 -18.84 -22.75 -3.15
C GLY A 56 -17.71 -23.70 -3.57
N THR A 57 -16.41 -23.50 -3.31
CA THR A 57 -15.38 -24.46 -3.83
C THR A 57 -13.94 -24.34 -3.30
N ARG A 58 -13.60 -23.37 -2.45
CA ARG A 58 -12.20 -23.13 -2.04
C ARG A 58 -11.96 -23.66 -0.63
N ALA A 59 -10.85 -24.36 -0.41
CA ALA A 59 -10.43 -24.79 0.93
C ALA A 59 -10.28 -23.58 1.85
N LYS A 60 -10.81 -23.68 3.08
CA LYS A 60 -10.70 -22.64 4.10
C LYS A 60 -9.21 -22.41 4.44
N LEU A 61 -8.78 -21.16 4.41
CA LEU A 61 -7.41 -20.79 4.79
C LEU A 61 -7.18 -21.04 6.28
N SER A 62 -6.01 -21.55 6.64
CA SER A 62 -5.57 -21.62 8.04
C SER A 62 -5.22 -20.24 8.57
N ASP A 63 -5.25 -20.07 9.90
CA ASP A 63 -4.90 -18.79 10.53
C ASP A 63 -3.48 -18.36 10.16
N ASP A 64 -2.53 -19.30 10.08
CA ASP A 64 -1.16 -19.01 9.66
C ASP A 64 -1.10 -18.55 8.19
N GLN A 65 -1.89 -19.14 7.28
CA GLN A 65 -1.97 -18.69 5.89
C GLN A 65 -2.58 -17.29 5.77
N ILE A 66 -3.63 -16.99 6.55
CA ILE A 66 -4.24 -15.65 6.59
C ILE A 66 -3.22 -14.62 7.08
N ILE A 67 -2.48 -14.94 8.15
CA ILE A 67 -1.44 -14.08 8.70
C ILE A 67 -0.31 -13.84 7.70
N ASP A 68 0.19 -14.90 7.06
CA ASP A 68 1.24 -14.77 6.06
C ASP A 68 0.79 -13.96 4.85
N LEU A 69 -0.47 -14.11 4.41
CA LEU A 69 -1.05 -13.31 3.34
C LEU A 69 -1.17 -11.83 3.72
N LEU A 70 -1.63 -11.53 4.94
CA LEU A 70 -1.71 -10.16 5.46
C LEU A 70 -0.34 -9.49 5.51
N ILE A 71 0.67 -10.20 6.05
CA ILE A 71 2.04 -9.69 6.11
C ILE A 71 2.58 -9.45 4.70
N THR A 72 2.36 -10.39 3.78
CA THR A 72 2.83 -10.30 2.40
C THR A 72 2.22 -9.10 1.69
N LEU A 73 0.91 -8.89 1.82
CA LEU A 73 0.21 -7.78 1.19
C LEU A 73 0.68 -6.42 1.74
N ILE A 74 0.84 -6.31 3.05
CA ILE A 74 1.33 -5.07 3.68
C ILE A 74 2.76 -4.78 3.21
N TYR A 75 3.61 -5.80 3.15
CA TYR A 75 5.00 -5.66 2.71
C TYR A 75 5.08 -5.22 1.24
N SER A 76 4.35 -5.88 0.35
CA SER A 76 4.35 -5.56 -1.08
C SER A 76 3.76 -4.18 -1.38
N GLY A 77 2.70 -3.79 -0.65
CA GLY A 77 2.09 -2.46 -0.77
C GLY A 77 2.98 -1.34 -0.24
N TYR A 78 3.76 -1.60 0.83
CA TYR A 78 4.59 -0.57 1.44
C TYR A 78 5.69 -0.06 0.51
N GLU A 79 6.49 -0.95 -0.08
CA GLU A 79 7.62 -0.53 -0.93
C GLU A 79 7.13 0.16 -2.22
N THR A 80 6.09 -0.40 -2.85
CA THR A 80 5.53 0.12 -4.10
C THR A 80 4.88 1.49 -3.90
N VAL A 81 3.94 1.61 -2.96
CA VAL A 81 3.21 2.87 -2.70
C VAL A 81 4.15 3.96 -2.20
N SER A 82 5.13 3.63 -1.35
CA SER A 82 6.12 4.60 -0.88
C SER A 82 6.96 5.15 -2.03
N THR A 83 7.43 4.27 -2.92
CA THR A 83 8.27 4.67 -4.07
C THR A 83 7.46 5.51 -5.06
N THR A 84 6.25 5.08 -5.42
CA THR A 84 5.36 5.83 -6.31
C THR A 84 5.01 7.20 -5.74
N SER A 85 4.72 7.29 -4.44
CA SER A 85 4.41 8.57 -3.78
C SER A 85 5.60 9.52 -3.79
N MET A 86 6.81 9.01 -3.50
CA MET A 86 8.04 9.79 -3.57
C MET A 86 8.29 10.31 -4.98
N MET A 87 8.13 9.46 -5.99
CA MET A 87 8.31 9.84 -7.39
C MET A 87 7.26 10.86 -7.85
N ALA A 88 6.01 10.72 -7.42
CA ALA A 88 4.97 11.71 -7.70
C ALA A 88 5.33 13.09 -7.14
N VAL A 89 5.78 13.14 -5.88
CA VAL A 89 6.23 14.41 -5.26
C VAL A 89 7.41 15.01 -6.02
N LYS A 90 8.41 14.20 -6.38
CA LYS A 90 9.56 14.63 -7.19
C LYS A 90 9.12 15.21 -8.53
N TYR A 91 8.31 14.47 -9.29
CA TYR A 91 7.82 14.87 -10.60
C TYR A 91 7.08 16.21 -10.54
N LEU A 92 6.23 16.42 -9.53
CA LEU A 92 5.47 17.66 -9.36
C LEU A 92 6.33 18.84 -8.92
N SER A 93 7.39 18.58 -8.14
CA SER A 93 8.39 19.58 -7.79
C SER A 93 9.15 20.06 -9.03
N ASP A 94 9.51 19.14 -9.93
CA ASP A 94 10.26 19.44 -11.15
C ASP A 94 9.37 20.06 -12.25
N ASN A 95 8.04 19.85 -12.20
CA ASN A 95 7.09 20.29 -13.21
C ASN A 95 5.99 21.21 -12.63
N PRO A 96 6.29 22.50 -12.37
CA PRO A 96 5.33 23.43 -11.76
C PRO A 96 4.05 23.66 -12.60
N LYS A 97 4.13 23.48 -13.93
CA LYS A 97 2.95 23.51 -14.81
C LYS A 97 1.99 22.35 -14.50
N ALA A 98 2.51 21.14 -14.35
CA ALA A 98 1.71 19.96 -13.99
C ALA A 98 1.12 20.12 -12.58
N LEU A 99 1.91 20.59 -11.61
CA LEU A 99 1.42 20.90 -10.27
C LEU A 99 0.26 21.92 -10.30
N GLY A 100 0.37 22.96 -11.13
CA GLY A 100 -0.70 23.94 -11.31
C GLY A 100 -1.99 23.32 -11.86
N GLN A 101 -1.88 22.39 -12.82
CA GLN A 101 -3.02 21.69 -13.40
C GLN A 101 -3.70 20.73 -12.40
N ILE A 102 -2.95 19.92 -11.65
CA ILE A 102 -3.52 19.08 -10.57
C ILE A 102 -4.24 19.96 -9.55
N ARG A 103 -3.56 21.03 -9.08
CA ARG A 103 -4.13 21.90 -8.05
C ARG A 103 -5.46 22.50 -8.53
N LYS A 104 -5.52 22.94 -9.79
CA LYS A 104 -6.76 23.44 -10.39
C LYS A 104 -7.84 22.36 -10.40
N GLU A 105 -7.55 21.17 -10.94
CA GLU A 105 -8.48 20.04 -10.99
C GLU A 105 -9.05 19.69 -9.61
N HIS A 106 -8.19 19.52 -8.61
CA HIS A 106 -8.59 19.13 -7.24
C HIS A 106 -9.40 20.23 -6.55
N LEU A 107 -9.04 21.50 -6.75
CA LEU A 107 -9.80 22.62 -6.20
C LEU A 107 -11.17 22.77 -6.87
N ASP A 108 -11.26 22.55 -8.18
CA ASP A 108 -12.53 22.64 -8.91
C ASP A 108 -13.50 21.53 -8.47
N ILE A 109 -13.00 20.30 -8.26
CA ILE A 109 -13.77 19.21 -7.63
C ILE A 109 -14.21 19.59 -6.21
N ARG A 110 -13.29 20.11 -5.38
CA ARG A 110 -13.61 20.48 -4.00
C ARG A 110 -14.65 21.60 -3.91
N LYS A 111 -14.60 22.59 -4.81
CA LYS A 111 -15.57 23.70 -4.88
C LYS A 111 -16.98 23.26 -5.28
N ALA A 112 -17.10 22.16 -6.01
CA ALA A 112 -18.39 21.61 -6.40
C ALA A 112 -19.13 20.91 -5.25
N LYS A 113 -18.46 20.69 -4.11
CA LYS A 113 -19.02 20.02 -2.92
C LYS A 113 -19.19 20.99 -1.76
N SER A 114 -20.07 20.65 -0.82
CA SER A 114 -20.15 21.40 0.44
C SER A 114 -18.88 21.17 1.28
N PRO A 115 -18.55 22.08 2.22
CA PRO A 115 -17.39 21.91 3.11
C PRO A 115 -17.43 20.62 3.94
N GLU A 116 -18.62 20.09 4.22
CA GLU A 116 -18.84 18.92 5.07
C GLU A 116 -18.83 17.61 4.27
N ASP A 117 -19.06 17.68 2.96
CA ASP A 117 -19.07 16.50 2.10
C ASP A 117 -17.65 15.97 1.86
N PRO A 118 -17.39 14.67 2.13
CA PRO A 118 -16.12 14.04 1.80
C PRO A 118 -15.99 13.81 0.29
N LEU A 119 -14.76 13.56 -0.16
CA LEU A 119 -14.53 13.04 -1.52
C LEU A 119 -15.10 11.63 -1.64
N ASP A 120 -15.69 11.34 -2.79
CA ASP A 120 -16.26 10.03 -3.11
C ASP A 120 -15.62 9.42 -4.37
N TRP A 121 -16.11 8.22 -4.73
CA TRP A 121 -15.57 7.46 -5.85
C TRP A 121 -15.80 8.12 -7.21
N ASN A 122 -16.86 8.91 -7.37
CA ASN A 122 -17.12 9.64 -8.61
C ASN A 122 -16.18 10.83 -8.76
N ASP A 123 -15.84 11.51 -7.65
CA ASP A 123 -14.83 12.56 -7.64
C ASP A 123 -13.48 12.01 -8.11
N TYR A 124 -13.03 10.89 -7.54
CA TYR A 124 -11.78 10.23 -7.94
C TYR A 124 -11.78 9.89 -9.44
N LYS A 125 -12.88 9.35 -9.97
CA LYS A 125 -13.02 9.07 -11.41
C LYS A 125 -12.93 10.32 -12.28
N SER A 126 -13.36 11.48 -11.76
CA SER A 126 -13.31 12.75 -12.49
C SER A 126 -11.90 13.37 -12.59
N MET A 127 -10.95 12.92 -11.77
CA MET A 127 -9.56 13.42 -11.74
C MET A 127 -8.73 12.93 -12.95
N THR A 128 -9.09 13.42 -14.13
CA THR A 128 -8.55 12.98 -15.42
C THR A 128 -7.08 13.31 -15.57
N PHE A 129 -6.65 14.50 -15.15
CA PHE A 129 -5.26 14.93 -15.22
C PHE A 129 -4.39 14.22 -14.18
N THR A 130 -4.88 14.07 -12.95
CA THR A 130 -4.17 13.31 -11.91
C THR A 130 -3.85 11.89 -12.37
N LYS A 131 -4.80 11.19 -13.00
CA LYS A 131 -4.57 9.87 -13.60
C LYS A 131 -3.59 9.90 -14.77
N ALA A 132 -3.57 10.97 -15.55
CA ALA A 132 -2.65 11.10 -16.69
C ALA A 132 -1.17 11.22 -16.25
N ILE A 133 -0.90 11.65 -15.01
CA ILE A 133 0.46 11.78 -14.46
C ILE A 133 1.03 10.43 -14.03
N GLU A 134 0.18 9.42 -13.83
CA GLU A 134 0.62 8.04 -13.59
C GLU A 134 1.43 7.49 -14.78
N LEU A 135 1.12 7.93 -16.00
CA LEU A 135 1.84 7.51 -17.21
C LEU A 135 3.30 8.02 -17.25
N PRO A 136 3.61 9.31 -17.01
CA PRO A 136 4.97 9.81 -16.82
C PRO A 136 5.78 9.15 -15.72
N LEU A 137 5.14 8.65 -14.65
CA LEU A 137 5.82 7.89 -13.60
C LEU A 137 6.30 6.53 -14.10
N HIS A 138 5.68 6.01 -15.18
CA HIS A 138 6.07 4.78 -15.86
C HIS A 138 6.90 5.00 -17.13
N SER A 139 6.88 6.19 -17.73
CA SER A 139 7.62 6.48 -18.96
C SER A 139 8.98 7.10 -18.66
N THR A 140 10.03 6.31 -18.88
CA THR A 140 11.41 6.75 -19.04
C THR A 140 11.49 7.89 -20.05
N ASP A 141 12.24 8.92 -19.69
CA ASP A 141 12.50 10.10 -20.49
C ASP A 141 13.41 9.78 -21.70
N ALA A 142 13.18 10.48 -22.81
CA ALA A 142 13.97 10.37 -24.04
C ALA A 142 15.40 10.97 -23.92
N SER A 143 15.86 11.33 -22.72
CA SER A 143 17.13 12.01 -22.45
C SER A 143 18.33 11.07 -22.26
N GLY A 144 18.13 9.74 -22.31
CA GLY A 144 19.24 8.78 -22.21
C GLY A 144 20.02 8.81 -20.89
N SER A 145 19.50 9.45 -19.84
CA SER A 145 20.07 9.33 -18.50
C SER A 145 19.47 8.09 -17.83
N SER A 146 20.15 6.95 -18.02
CA SER A 146 19.81 5.69 -17.37
C SER A 146 19.88 5.85 -15.85
N THR A 147 18.73 6.11 -15.23
CA THR A 147 18.52 5.67 -13.85
C THR A 147 17.34 4.72 -13.86
N MET A 148 17.69 3.47 -14.14
CA MET A 148 16.83 2.30 -14.03
C MET A 148 16.37 2.18 -12.58
N TYR A 149 15.18 2.71 -12.27
CA TYR A 149 14.49 2.40 -11.02
C TYR A 149 13.42 1.36 -11.33
N MET A 150 13.89 0.16 -11.67
CA MET A 150 13.07 -1.05 -11.73
C MET A 150 12.92 -1.58 -10.31
N VAL A 151 11.70 -1.95 -9.95
CA VAL A 151 11.42 -3.04 -9.00
C VAL A 151 11.84 -4.35 -9.67
#